data_AF-A0A3N5VVP3-F1
#
_entry.id   AF-A0A3N5VVP3-F1
#
_cell.length_a   1.000
_cell.length_b   1.000
_cell.length_c   1.000
_cell.angle_alpha   90.00
_cell.angle_beta   90.00
_cell.angle_gamma   90.00
#
_symmetry.space_group_name_H-M   'P 1'
#
loop_
_entity.id
_entity.type
_entity.pdbx_description
1 polymer ?
#
loop_
_entity_poly.entity_id
_entity_poly.type
_entity_poly.pdbx_seq_one_letter_code
_entity_poly.pdbx_strand_id
1 'polypeptide(L)'
;MGFTIRVQAIKAKALNVKAVQREVQKALEETGKILQKEFGKTTESWQGAKPTFQVTTGGMASRAFVHCFPGGDEEGVEKWVRLDEGTEHNYPIAARKAPMLVYQSEFSPKTTPGSLSSKGGGKSGPYDRRRKQVIHPGVDPRNWSQTLGEQEEDAFADRIQAAVEKGLEE
;
A
#
# COMPACT_ATOMS: atom_id res chain seq x y z
N MET A 1 -37.62 7.38 47.73
CA MET A 1 -36.21 7.48 47.33
C MET A 1 -36.11 8.56 46.26
N GLY A 2 -35.61 9.75 46.61
CA GLY A 2 -35.53 10.88 45.68
C GLY A 2 -34.21 10.84 44.91
N PHE A 3 -34.26 10.98 43.59
CA PHE A 3 -33.08 11.10 42.74
C PHE A 3 -32.65 12.56 42.68
N THR A 4 -31.39 12.84 43.00
CA THR A 4 -30.80 14.17 42.87
C THR A 4 -30.21 14.32 41.47
N ILE A 5 -30.88 15.08 40.60
CA ILE A 5 -30.33 15.45 39.30
C ILE A 5 -29.34 16.60 39.51
N ARG A 6 -28.05 16.34 39.27
CA ARG A 6 -27.01 17.39 39.24
C ARG A 6 -26.85 17.86 37.80
N VAL A 7 -27.42 19.02 37.48
CA VAL A 7 -27.14 19.73 36.23
C VAL A 7 -25.91 20.61 36.47
N GLN A 8 -24.75 20.19 35.97
CA GLN A 8 -23.58 21.07 35.89
C GLN A 8 -23.57 21.74 34.51
N ALA A 9 -23.54 23.08 34.51
CA ALA A 9 -23.29 23.82 33.28
C ALA A 9 -21.87 23.50 32.80
N ILE A 10 -21.75 22.86 31.63
CA ILE A 10 -20.46 22.67 30.96
C ILE A 10 -20.01 24.07 30.52
N LYS A 11 -19.13 24.71 31.29
CA LYS A 11 -18.42 25.90 30.81
C LYS A 11 -17.58 25.46 29.62
N ALA A 12 -17.88 25.99 28.44
CA ALA A 12 -17.09 25.74 27.25
C ALA A 12 -15.64 26.20 27.52
N LYS A 13 -14.71 25.23 27.67
CA LYS A 13 -13.27 25.49 27.60
C LYS A 13 -13.00 25.94 26.17
N ALA A 14 -12.23 27.01 25.99
CA ALA A 14 -11.81 27.42 24.64
C ALA A 14 -11.07 26.25 23.98
N LEU A 15 -11.54 25.82 22.80
CA LEU A 15 -10.94 24.71 22.07
C LEU A 15 -9.47 25.01 21.78
N ASN A 16 -8.57 24.16 22.26
CA ASN A 16 -7.15 24.26 21.91
C ASN A 16 -6.89 23.64 20.54
N VAL A 17 -7.26 24.37 19.49
CA VAL A 17 -7.14 23.91 18.09
C VAL A 17 -5.71 23.46 17.76
N LYS A 18 -4.70 24.13 18.34
CA LYS A 18 -3.29 23.78 18.12
C LYS A 18 -2.90 22.43 18.74
N ALA A 19 -3.44 22.10 19.91
CA ALA A 19 -3.21 20.80 20.55
C ALA A 19 -3.82 19.67 19.72
N VAL A 20 -5.08 19.83 19.30
CA VAL A 20 -5.76 18.88 18.40
C VAL A 20 -5.00 18.71 17.08
N GLN A 21 -4.61 19.79 16.42
CA GLN A 21 -3.83 19.73 15.18
C GLN A 21 -2.51 18.98 15.33
N ARG A 22 -1.81 19.19 16.46
CA ARG A 22 -0.55 18.51 16.75
C ARG A 22 -0.74 17.01 16.95
N GLU A 23 -1.73 16.59 17.72
CA GLU A 23 -1.97 15.16 17.96
C GLU A 23 -2.46 14.46 16.68
N VAL A 24 -3.32 15.11 15.89
CA VAL A 24 -3.73 14.60 14.57
C VAL A 24 -2.53 14.45 13.64
N GLN A 25 -1.64 15.45 13.56
CA GLN A 25 -0.43 15.37 12.74
C GLN A 25 0.46 14.18 13.13
N LYS A 26 0.62 13.91 14.44
CA LYS A 26 1.36 12.74 14.92
C LYS A 26 0.71 11.43 14.48
N ALA A 27 -0.61 11.32 14.59
CA ALA A 27 -1.34 10.13 14.15
C ALA A 27 -1.21 9.89 12.63
N LEU A 28 -1.20 10.97 11.84
CA LEU A 28 -0.94 10.89 10.39
C LEU A 28 0.47 10.38 10.09
N GLU A 29 1.49 10.90 10.78
CA GLU A 29 2.88 10.46 10.61
C GLU A 29 3.09 9.01 11.03
N GLU A 30 2.43 8.58 12.11
CA GLU A 30 2.45 7.19 12.57
C GLU A 30 1.82 6.25 11.55
N THR A 31 0.61 6.59 11.07
CA THR A 31 -0.07 5.83 10.01
C THR A 31 0.80 5.76 8.76
N GLY A 32 1.43 6.87 8.39
CA GLY A 32 2.39 6.94 7.29
C GLY A 32 3.52 5.92 7.41
N LYS A 33 4.14 5.81 8.59
CA LYS A 33 5.20 4.82 8.86
C LYS A 33 4.69 3.38 8.81
N ILE A 34 3.47 3.13 9.28
CA ILE A 34 2.83 1.81 9.22
C ILE A 34 2.64 1.41 7.75
N LEU A 35 2.01 2.27 6.95
CA LEU A 35 1.81 2.01 5.53
C LEU A 35 3.14 1.77 4.81
N GLN A 36 4.13 2.65 5.02
CA GLN A 36 5.46 2.49 4.41
C GLN A 36 6.08 1.13 4.75
N LYS A 37 5.91 0.65 5.99
CA LYS A 37 6.40 -0.66 6.42
C LYS A 37 5.65 -1.80 5.75
N GLU A 38 4.33 -1.75 5.68
CA GLU A 38 3.52 -2.82 5.06
C GLU A 38 3.75 -2.92 3.55
N PHE A 39 3.82 -1.78 2.86
CA PHE A 39 4.24 -1.72 1.45
C PHE A 39 5.66 -2.28 1.27
N GLY A 40 6.58 -1.93 2.18
CA GLY A 40 7.96 -2.43 2.18
C GLY A 40 8.06 -3.95 2.33
N LYS A 41 7.24 -4.58 3.18
CA LYS A 41 7.20 -6.05 3.32
C LYS A 41 6.78 -6.72 2.00
N THR A 42 5.87 -6.11 1.27
CA THR A 42 5.36 -6.65 -0.01
C THR A 42 6.47 -6.75 -1.07
N THR A 43 7.41 -5.80 -1.06
CA THR A 43 8.54 -5.75 -2.03
C THR A 43 9.86 -6.27 -1.48
N GLU A 44 9.93 -6.65 -0.20
CA GLU A 44 11.16 -7.04 0.48
C GLU A 44 11.91 -8.16 -0.25
N SER A 45 11.18 -9.18 -0.70
CA SER A 45 11.73 -10.36 -1.38
C SER A 45 12.09 -10.15 -2.85
N TRP A 46 11.80 -8.97 -3.42
CA TRP A 46 12.04 -8.69 -4.83
C TRP A 46 13.54 -8.73 -5.15
N GLN A 47 13.86 -9.07 -6.38
CA GLN A 47 15.23 -9.07 -6.89
C GLN A 47 15.36 -7.94 -7.92
N GLY A 48 16.55 -7.35 -8.00
CA GLY A 48 16.86 -6.21 -8.87
C GLY A 48 16.21 -4.91 -8.38
N ALA A 49 15.70 -4.11 -9.31
CA ALA A 49 15.00 -2.86 -9.04
C ALA A 49 13.80 -3.04 -8.09
N LYS A 50 13.74 -2.18 -7.07
CA LYS A 50 12.68 -2.11 -6.06
C LYS A 50 12.22 -0.66 -5.89
N PRO A 51 10.91 -0.42 -5.75
CA PRO A 51 10.42 0.91 -5.39
C PRO A 51 10.83 1.25 -3.96
N THR A 52 11.01 2.54 -3.68
CA THR A 52 10.96 3.08 -2.32
C THR A 52 9.59 3.69 -2.10
N PHE A 53 9.03 3.57 -0.90
CA PHE A 53 7.70 4.11 -0.63
C PHE A 53 7.82 5.47 0.02
N GLN A 54 7.19 6.47 -0.60
CA GLN A 54 7.12 7.84 -0.09
C GLN A 54 5.76 8.07 0.54
N VAL A 55 5.76 8.86 1.62
CA VAL A 55 4.54 9.16 2.38
C VAL A 55 4.32 10.66 2.35
N THR A 56 3.12 11.06 1.96
CA THR A 56 2.63 12.43 2.09
C THR A 56 1.43 12.43 3.02
N THR A 57 1.55 13.18 4.12
CA THR A 57 0.45 13.42 5.06
C THR A 57 -0.09 14.82 4.87
N GLY A 58 -1.38 15.00 5.14
CA GLY A 58 -1.99 16.32 5.11
C GLY A 58 -3.31 16.38 5.85
N GLY A 59 -3.65 17.59 6.28
CA GLY A 59 -4.93 17.91 6.90
C GLY A 59 -5.46 19.21 6.34
N MET A 60 -6.62 19.17 5.68
CA MET A 60 -7.46 20.34 5.46
C MET A 60 -8.48 20.46 6.59
N ALA A 61 -9.13 21.63 6.70
CA ALA A 61 -10.09 21.92 7.77
C ALA A 61 -11.21 20.87 7.98
N SER A 62 -11.50 20.04 6.97
CA SER A 62 -12.51 18.98 7.02
C SER A 62 -12.01 17.58 6.63
N ARG A 63 -10.72 17.40 6.32
CA ARG A 63 -10.19 16.13 5.82
C ARG A 63 -8.75 15.91 6.27
N ALA A 64 -8.48 14.75 6.84
CA ALA A 64 -7.13 14.27 7.09
C ALA A 64 -6.83 13.13 6.12
N PHE A 65 -5.63 13.10 5.54
CA PHE A 65 -5.24 12.06 4.58
C PHE A 65 -3.78 11.65 4.78
N VAL A 66 -3.52 10.39 4.44
CA VAL A 66 -2.20 9.81 4.34
C VAL A 66 -2.12 9.10 2.99
N HIS A 67 -1.22 9.55 2.13
CA HIS A 67 -0.94 8.89 0.86
C HIS A 67 0.44 8.24 0.94
N CYS A 68 0.49 6.96 0.57
CA CYS A 68 1.75 6.25 0.36
C CYS A 68 1.82 5.81 -1.10
N PHE A 69 2.89 6.17 -1.79
CA PHE A 69 3.06 5.90 -3.22
C PHE A 69 4.46 5.35 -3.52
N PRO A 70 4.61 4.51 -4.56
CA PRO A 70 5.91 4.05 -5.02
C PRO A 70 6.70 5.23 -5.59
N GLY A 71 7.99 5.28 -5.29
CA GLY A 71 8.96 6.23 -5.79
C GLY A 71 10.35 5.60 -5.87
N GLY A 72 11.37 6.44 -6.08
CA GLY A 72 12.75 5.97 -6.22
C GLY A 72 13.09 5.58 -7.65
N ASP A 73 13.69 4.40 -7.82
CA ASP A 73 14.13 3.89 -9.12
C ASP A 73 12.96 3.66 -10.09
N GLU A 74 13.05 4.20 -11.30
CA GLU A 74 11.98 4.18 -12.31
C GLU A 74 11.57 2.75 -12.68
N GLU A 75 12.53 1.85 -12.87
CA GLU A 75 12.25 0.43 -13.17
C GLU A 75 11.51 -0.23 -11.99
N GLY A 76 11.89 0.10 -10.75
CA GLY A 76 11.21 -0.37 -9.54
C GLY A 76 9.77 0.12 -9.43
N VAL A 77 9.53 1.39 -9.73
CA VAL A 77 8.19 2.01 -9.73
C VAL A 77 7.32 1.40 -10.83
N GLU A 78 7.82 1.30 -12.06
CA GLU A 78 7.09 0.67 -13.16
C GLU A 78 6.72 -0.77 -12.85
N LYS A 79 7.64 -1.52 -12.24
CA LYS A 79 7.40 -2.90 -11.82
C LYS A 79 6.33 -2.99 -10.73
N TRP A 80 6.30 -2.04 -9.79
CA TRP A 80 5.21 -1.92 -8.83
C TRP A 80 3.88 -1.71 -9.53
N VAL A 81 3.75 -0.64 -10.33
CA VAL A 81 2.52 -0.27 -11.03
C VAL A 81 2.00 -1.43 -11.87
N ARG A 82 2.88 -2.07 -12.66
CA ARG A 82 2.51 -3.21 -13.52
C ARG A 82 1.99 -4.42 -12.73
N LEU A 83 2.46 -4.64 -11.51
CA LEU A 83 1.99 -5.77 -10.69
C LEU A 83 0.74 -5.38 -9.89
N ASP A 84 0.68 -4.16 -9.37
CA ASP A 84 -0.43 -3.68 -8.57
C ASP A 84 -1.70 -3.52 -9.41
N GLU A 85 -1.59 -2.81 -10.54
CA GLU A 85 -2.68 -2.53 -11.49
C GLU A 85 -2.84 -3.61 -12.56
N GLY A 86 -1.85 -4.48 -12.72
CA GLY A 86 -1.83 -5.52 -13.76
C GLY A 86 -1.45 -4.98 -15.14
N THR A 87 -1.74 -5.77 -16.17
CA THR A 87 -1.57 -5.35 -17.58
C THR A 87 -2.82 -5.72 -18.37
N GLU A 88 -3.34 -4.77 -19.16
CA GLU A 88 -4.63 -4.91 -19.83
C GLU A 88 -4.64 -5.90 -21.01
N HIS A 89 -3.48 -6.19 -21.60
CA HIS A 89 -3.43 -6.90 -22.89
C HIS A 89 -2.35 -7.98 -22.96
N ASN A 90 -2.63 -8.95 -23.83
CA ASN A 90 -1.64 -9.90 -24.29
C ASN A 90 -0.47 -9.16 -24.94
N TYR A 91 0.75 -9.38 -24.45
CA TYR A 91 1.93 -8.72 -24.99
C TYR A 91 3.00 -9.72 -25.45
N PRO A 92 3.75 -9.37 -26.49
CA PRO A 92 4.79 -10.25 -27.01
C PRO A 92 6.04 -10.21 -26.12
N ILE A 93 6.52 -11.38 -25.73
CA ILE A 93 7.86 -11.56 -25.16
C ILE A 93 8.73 -12.15 -26.26
N ALA A 94 9.69 -11.37 -26.74
CA ALA A 94 10.62 -11.76 -27.81
C ALA A 94 12.06 -11.84 -27.30
N ALA A 95 12.86 -12.67 -27.97
CA ALA A 95 14.30 -12.73 -27.70
C ALA A 95 14.96 -11.39 -28.06
N ARG A 96 15.68 -10.77 -27.11
CA ARG A 96 16.33 -9.46 -27.33
C ARG A 96 17.72 -9.55 -27.99
N LYS A 97 18.55 -10.50 -27.53
CA LYS A 97 19.97 -10.63 -27.92
C LYS A 97 20.34 -12.03 -28.42
N ALA A 98 19.34 -12.86 -28.71
CA ALA A 98 19.53 -14.26 -29.11
C ALA A 98 18.57 -14.59 -30.26
N PRO A 99 18.92 -15.56 -31.12
CA PRO A 99 18.06 -15.94 -32.25
C PRO A 99 16.75 -16.60 -31.81
N MET A 100 16.70 -17.17 -30.60
CA MET A 100 15.55 -17.89 -30.05
C MET A 100 15.28 -17.46 -28.60
N LEU A 101 14.02 -17.44 -28.21
CA LEU A 101 13.63 -17.20 -26.83
C LEU A 101 13.86 -18.48 -26.03
N VAL A 102 14.49 -18.35 -24.87
CA VAL A 102 14.73 -19.46 -23.96
C VAL A 102 14.02 -19.17 -22.63
N TYR A 103 13.05 -20.01 -22.30
CA TYR A 103 12.27 -19.90 -21.07
C TYR A 103 11.87 -21.31 -20.59
N GLN A 104 11.53 -21.46 -19.31
CA GLN A 104 10.95 -22.72 -18.83
C GLN A 104 9.44 -22.69 -19.04
N SER A 105 8.87 -23.82 -19.39
CA SER A 105 7.48 -23.96 -19.82
C SER A 105 6.46 -23.76 -18.71
N GLU A 106 6.85 -23.91 -17.45
CA GLU A 106 5.97 -23.74 -16.30
C GLU A 106 6.45 -22.58 -15.40
N PHE A 107 5.48 -21.91 -14.77
CA PHE A 107 5.75 -20.83 -13.84
C PHE A 107 4.68 -20.78 -12.75
N SER A 108 5.12 -20.63 -11.50
CA SER A 108 4.25 -20.36 -10.36
C SER A 108 4.54 -18.96 -9.82
N PRO A 109 3.56 -18.04 -9.84
CA PRO A 109 3.75 -16.70 -9.30
C PRO A 109 3.93 -16.75 -7.77
N LYS A 110 4.84 -15.92 -7.25
CA LYS A 110 5.07 -15.80 -5.80
C LYS A 110 3.94 -15.06 -5.07
N THR A 111 3.21 -14.21 -5.78
CA THR A 111 2.14 -13.38 -5.23
C THR A 111 0.84 -13.66 -5.98
N THR A 112 -0.27 -13.61 -5.25
CA THR A 112 -1.62 -13.77 -5.78
C THR A 112 -2.43 -12.49 -5.55
N PRO A 113 -3.45 -12.22 -6.37
CA PRO A 113 -4.37 -11.10 -6.13
C PRO A 113 -4.92 -11.10 -4.69
N GLY A 114 -4.99 -9.92 -4.06
CA GLY A 114 -5.52 -9.75 -2.69
C GLY A 114 -4.61 -10.28 -1.57
N SER A 115 -3.39 -10.72 -1.86
CA SER A 115 -2.42 -11.14 -0.85
C SER A 115 -1.21 -10.20 -0.80
N LEU A 116 -0.95 -9.65 0.38
CA LEU A 116 0.26 -8.90 0.71
C LEU A 116 1.46 -9.80 1.01
N SER A 117 1.21 -11.11 1.17
CA SER A 117 2.24 -12.11 1.42
C SER A 117 2.78 -12.73 0.12
N SER A 118 4.06 -13.07 0.13
CA SER A 118 4.72 -13.83 -0.93
C SER A 118 4.90 -15.29 -0.50
N LYS A 119 4.63 -16.22 -1.42
CA LYS A 119 4.89 -17.66 -1.26
C LYS A 119 6.10 -18.11 -2.09
N GLY A 120 6.53 -19.35 -1.86
CA GLY A 120 7.46 -20.02 -2.77
C GLY A 120 6.87 -20.05 -4.18
N GLY A 121 7.66 -19.63 -5.17
CA GLY A 121 7.28 -19.57 -6.57
C GLY A 121 8.51 -19.47 -7.44
N GLY A 122 8.37 -19.80 -8.71
CA GLY A 122 9.51 -19.94 -9.60
C GLY A 122 9.15 -20.54 -10.95
N LYS A 123 10.17 -20.65 -11.78
CA LYS A 123 10.11 -21.28 -13.09
C LYS A 123 10.37 -22.78 -12.91
N SER A 124 9.59 -23.63 -13.57
CA SER A 124 9.72 -25.10 -13.50
C SER A 124 9.54 -25.73 -14.88
N GLY A 125 9.77 -27.03 -14.96
CA GLY A 125 9.61 -27.79 -16.20
C GLY A 125 10.76 -27.60 -17.19
N PRO A 126 10.66 -28.25 -18.38
CA PRO A 126 11.69 -28.22 -19.40
C PRO A 126 11.81 -26.83 -20.05
N TYR A 127 13.02 -26.52 -20.52
CA TYR A 127 13.27 -25.33 -21.33
C TYR A 127 12.62 -25.46 -22.71
N ASP A 128 11.84 -24.47 -23.10
CA ASP A 128 11.43 -24.24 -24.49
C ASP A 128 12.44 -23.32 -25.17
N ARG A 129 12.87 -23.72 -26.37
CA ARG A 129 13.83 -23.03 -27.24
C ARG A 129 13.35 -22.94 -28.70
N ARG A 130 12.07 -23.25 -28.96
CA ARG A 130 11.54 -23.44 -30.32
C ARG A 130 10.89 -22.20 -30.91
N ARG A 131 10.71 -21.14 -30.13
CA ARG A 131 9.99 -19.92 -30.54
C ARG A 131 10.89 -18.70 -30.44
N LYS A 132 10.78 -17.78 -31.41
CA LYS A 132 11.41 -16.45 -31.32
C LYS A 132 10.66 -15.52 -30.36
N GLN A 133 9.38 -15.82 -30.15
CA GLN A 133 8.45 -15.00 -29.40
C GLN A 133 7.34 -15.87 -28.79
N VAL A 134 6.85 -15.46 -27.63
CA VAL A 134 5.60 -15.97 -27.04
C VAL A 134 4.68 -14.81 -26.72
N ILE A 135 3.37 -15.05 -26.73
CA ILE A 135 2.38 -14.08 -26.29
C ILE A 135 2.08 -14.38 -24.82
N HIS A 136 2.41 -13.43 -23.94
CA HIS A 136 2.07 -13.53 -22.52
C HIS A 136 0.63 -13.07 -22.32
N PRO A 137 -0.18 -13.76 -21.50
CA PRO A 137 -1.60 -13.44 -21.30
C PRO A 137 -1.88 -12.15 -20.52
N GLY A 138 -0.86 -11.31 -20.31
CA GLY A 138 -0.91 -10.24 -19.30
C GLY A 138 -0.68 -10.75 -17.88
N VAL A 139 -0.86 -9.86 -16.91
CA VAL A 139 -0.61 -10.08 -15.49
C VAL A 139 -1.84 -9.56 -14.76
N ASP A 140 -2.47 -10.41 -13.96
CA ASP A 140 -3.62 -10.00 -13.15
C ASP A 140 -3.20 -8.98 -12.09
N PRO A 141 -4.00 -7.93 -11.85
CA PRO A 141 -3.74 -6.95 -10.80
C PRO A 141 -3.60 -7.63 -9.45
N ARG A 142 -2.64 -7.17 -8.65
CA ARG A 142 -2.45 -7.64 -7.28
C ARG A 142 -3.28 -6.83 -6.28
N ASN A 143 -3.65 -5.60 -6.63
CA ASN A 143 -4.48 -4.69 -5.82
C ASN A 143 -3.94 -4.51 -4.39
N TRP A 144 -2.62 -4.49 -4.21
CA TRP A 144 -1.99 -4.26 -2.90
C TRP A 144 -2.35 -2.89 -2.35
N SER A 145 -2.36 -1.85 -3.19
CA SER A 145 -2.71 -0.49 -2.74
C SER A 145 -4.14 -0.41 -2.21
N GLN A 146 -5.09 -1.04 -2.91
CA GLN A 146 -6.48 -1.13 -2.47
C GLN A 146 -6.60 -1.98 -1.19
N THR A 147 -6.00 -3.17 -1.18
CA THR A 147 -6.08 -4.11 -0.05
C THR A 147 -5.52 -3.49 1.24
N LEU A 148 -4.39 -2.78 1.15
CA LEU A 148 -3.81 -2.07 2.31
C LEU A 148 -4.67 -0.90 2.75
N GLY A 149 -5.25 -0.16 1.80
CA GLY A 149 -6.18 0.92 2.12
C GLY A 149 -7.38 0.43 2.90
N GLU A 150 -8.03 -0.64 2.43
CA GLU A 150 -9.18 -1.26 3.08
C GLU A 150 -8.82 -1.84 4.47
N GLN A 151 -7.64 -2.44 4.63
CA GLN A 151 -7.20 -3.00 5.92
C GLN A 151 -6.88 -1.93 6.97
N GLU A 152 -6.38 -0.76 6.55
CA GLU A 152 -6.01 0.31 7.48
C GLU A 152 -7.09 1.38 7.65
N GLU A 153 -8.20 1.34 6.91
CA GLU A 153 -9.26 2.36 6.98
C GLU A 153 -9.83 2.52 8.39
N ASP A 154 -10.27 1.41 9.00
CA ASP A 154 -10.86 1.42 10.35
C ASP A 154 -9.84 1.85 11.40
N ALA A 155 -8.63 1.27 11.36
CA ALA A 155 -7.57 1.59 12.31
C ALA A 155 -7.08 3.03 12.15
N PHE A 156 -7.13 3.59 10.93
CA PHE A 156 -6.85 5.01 10.69
C PHE A 156 -7.90 5.90 11.33
N ALA A 157 -9.19 5.59 11.13
CA ALA A 157 -10.29 6.34 11.74
C ALA A 157 -10.16 6.36 13.28
N ASP A 158 -9.89 5.20 13.89
CA ASP A 158 -9.69 5.06 15.33
C ASP A 158 -8.51 5.91 15.84
N ARG A 159 -7.37 5.88 15.15
CA ARG A 159 -6.18 6.68 15.51
C ARG A 159 -6.46 8.18 15.44
N ILE A 160 -7.20 8.62 14.42
CA ILE A 160 -7.58 10.04 14.27
C ILE A 160 -8.56 10.44 15.37
N GLN A 161 -9.58 9.62 15.66
CA GLN A 161 -10.53 9.90 16.74
C GLN A 161 -9.82 10.00 18.09
N ALA A 162 -8.96 9.04 18.42
CA ALA A 162 -8.19 9.05 19.66
C ALA A 162 -7.26 10.27 19.76
N ALA A 163 -6.66 10.70 18.64
CA ALA A 163 -5.83 11.90 18.59
C ALA A 163 -6.64 13.19 18.82
N VAL A 164 -7.87 13.26 18.28
CA VAL A 164 -8.78 14.38 18.54
C VAL A 164 -9.19 14.42 20.00
N GLU A 165 -9.64 13.30 20.57
CA GLU A 165 -10.04 13.20 21.98
C GLU A 165 -8.91 13.65 22.91
N LYS A 166 -7.70 13.13 22.69
CA LYS A 166 -6.52 13.52 23.45
C LYS A 166 -6.20 15.01 23.33
N GLY A 167 -6.32 15.58 22.14
CA GLY A 167 -6.11 17.01 21.91
C GLY A 167 -7.19 17.90 22.56
N LEU A 168 -8.39 17.37 22.82
CA LEU A 168 -9.46 18.07 23.54
C LEU A 168 -9.25 18.09 25.05
N GLU A 169 -8.59 17.06 25.60
CA GLU A 169 -8.29 16.95 27.03
C GLU A 169 -7.17 17.91 27.48
N GLU A 170 -6.22 18.23 26.60
CA GLU A 170 -5.15 19.22 26.82
C GLU A 170 -5.68 20.67 26.94
#